data_AF-A0A382FHN8-F1
#
_entry.id   AF-A0A382FHN8-F1
#
_cell.length_a   1.000
_cell.length_b   1.000
_cell.length_c   1.000
_cell.angle_alpha   90.00
_cell.angle_beta   90.00
_cell.angle_gamma   90.00
#
_symmetry.space_group_name_H-M   'P 1'
#
loop_
_entity.id
_entity.type
_entity.pdbx_description
1 polymer ?
#
loop_
_entity_poly.entity_id
_entity_poly.type
_entity_poly.pdbx_seq_one_letter_code
_entity_poly.pdbx_strand_id
1 'polypeptide(L)'
;PTNFNFSHPTTIPLGTTMQEFNIIDENGTAVEGARVTLLMGNDIIFTTALTDENGQVTLSWDAVEAGTISLTVMKRNYRPYEGTIEISTAAGAAVAVKPEDIYVNSGEEIDLSINLHNYGRDSANDVKVELNSTSEHITIIDDIINIGNIEPDHDASFSAQVYIHGTAFHMEEMDLKLTITDADDNIWINSVPLNVMGPYLVVSDYSGDIFPGSNTNMVLNMVNQGSKKVDDYMLEILPFENIVSIQSSSATINELFVDENIYLDDFELSFSEDIINGTVLPLELILTSSDGYTRSHTVNVTVGEVRETDPLGPDTYGYYIYDSGDTEYDEAPVYDWIEIAEGLGDQVSISDAGNGNSSYTSSTDDRTLPFDFTFYGEEYNTIQINTNGWISFGNFEMNAFRNYPIPGAGGPSPMVAAFWDDLMTGSSGYVYYYASDEYVVIQWDNMRTCGDLTGGWYASNCSGGPRQTFEMILYPSNEIKIQYQDFNNASDGNYPNGGTPSHGCYSTIGIESHLGEAGLQYTFNNT
;
A
#
# COMPACT_ATOMS: atom_id res chain seq x y z
N PRO A 1 -10.55 11.83 -14.27
CA PRO A 1 -10.20 12.39 -12.95
C PRO A 1 -11.47 12.79 -12.21
N THR A 2 -11.62 12.28 -10.99
CA THR A 2 -12.78 12.45 -10.10
C THR A 2 -12.78 13.84 -9.47
N ASN A 3 -13.96 14.37 -9.14
CA ASN A 3 -14.08 15.63 -8.40
C ASN A 3 -14.15 15.39 -6.89
N PHE A 4 -13.60 16.31 -6.11
CA PHE A 4 -13.92 16.44 -4.69
C PHE A 4 -15.32 17.05 -4.52
N ASN A 5 -16.07 16.62 -3.51
CA ASN A 5 -17.43 17.10 -3.21
C ASN A 5 -17.66 17.24 -1.69
N PHE A 6 -16.81 18.03 -1.03
CA PHE A 6 -16.93 18.33 0.40
C PHE A 6 -17.36 19.78 0.63
N SER A 7 -17.78 20.06 1.85
CA SER A 7 -18.08 21.42 2.32
C SER A 7 -17.03 21.90 3.32
N HIS A 8 -16.80 23.20 3.35
CA HIS A 8 -16.00 23.87 4.36
C HIS A 8 -16.68 25.19 4.75
N PRO A 9 -16.42 25.74 5.94
CA PRO A 9 -16.93 27.05 6.31
C PRO A 9 -16.38 28.12 5.36
N THR A 10 -17.22 29.09 4.97
CA THR A 10 -16.78 30.25 4.18
C THR A 10 -16.17 31.34 5.07
N THR A 11 -16.46 31.30 6.37
CA THR A 11 -15.97 32.27 7.34
C THR A 11 -15.77 31.59 8.68
N ILE A 12 -14.70 31.93 9.38
CA ILE A 12 -14.43 31.52 10.76
C ILE A 12 -14.15 32.74 11.66
N PRO A 13 -14.46 32.67 12.97
CA PRO A 13 -14.17 33.75 13.91
C PRO A 13 -12.66 33.95 14.12
N LEU A 14 -12.21 35.20 14.27
CA LEU A 14 -10.87 35.47 14.82
C LEU A 14 -10.75 34.80 16.19
N GLY A 15 -9.65 34.10 16.43
CA GLY A 15 -9.42 33.29 17.63
C GLY A 15 -9.59 31.78 17.40
N THR A 16 -10.09 31.38 16.23
CA THR A 16 -10.02 29.99 15.76
C THR A 16 -8.62 29.72 15.22
N THR A 17 -7.99 28.63 15.66
CA THR A 17 -6.62 28.22 15.31
C THR A 17 -6.53 26.78 14.80
N MET A 18 -7.69 26.14 14.58
CA MET A 18 -7.81 24.77 14.10
C MET A 18 -9.03 24.64 13.18
N GLN A 19 -8.89 23.84 12.12
CA GLN A 19 -9.99 23.45 11.26
C GLN A 19 -9.90 21.97 10.90
N GLU A 20 -11.02 21.27 11.09
CA GLU A 20 -11.22 19.90 10.63
C GLU A 20 -11.91 19.91 9.26
N PHE A 21 -11.50 19.02 8.37
CA PHE A 21 -12.13 18.77 7.09
C PHE A 21 -12.45 17.29 6.93
N ASN A 22 -13.58 17.00 6.29
CA ASN A 22 -13.93 15.67 5.83
C ASN A 22 -14.00 15.68 4.30
N ILE A 23 -13.01 15.11 3.65
CA ILE A 23 -12.84 15.12 2.21
C ILE A 23 -13.51 13.88 1.60
N ILE A 24 -14.55 14.12 0.81
CA ILE A 24 -15.27 13.10 0.06
C ILE A 24 -15.23 13.39 -1.44
N ASP A 25 -15.41 12.36 -2.25
CA ASP A 25 -15.53 12.48 -3.71
C ASP A 25 -16.97 12.74 -4.17
N GLU A 26 -17.16 12.92 -5.49
CA GLU A 26 -18.48 13.17 -6.09
C GLU A 26 -19.51 12.03 -5.90
N ASN A 27 -19.08 10.84 -5.48
CA ASN A 27 -19.96 9.71 -5.14
C ASN A 27 -20.26 9.65 -3.64
N GLY A 28 -19.65 10.51 -2.83
CA GLY A 28 -19.80 10.54 -1.37
C GLY A 28 -18.85 9.59 -0.64
N THR A 29 -17.82 9.06 -1.32
CA THR A 29 -16.82 8.17 -0.72
C THR A 29 -15.71 8.99 -0.08
N ALA A 30 -15.27 8.58 1.12
CA ALA A 30 -14.13 9.16 1.80
C ALA A 30 -12.86 9.10 0.93
N VAL A 31 -12.09 10.18 0.90
CA VAL A 31 -10.87 10.25 0.10
C VAL A 31 -9.66 10.24 1.01
N GLU A 32 -9.08 9.06 1.21
CA GLU A 32 -7.81 8.86 1.94
C GLU A 32 -6.61 9.46 1.21
N GLY A 33 -5.59 9.94 1.94
CA GLY A 33 -4.33 10.39 1.36
C GLY A 33 -4.44 11.62 0.45
N ALA A 34 -5.53 12.38 0.53
CA ALA A 34 -5.65 13.68 -0.11
C ALA A 34 -4.83 14.70 0.68
N ARG A 35 -3.98 15.46 -0.02
CA ARG A 35 -3.24 16.57 0.58
C ARG A 35 -4.14 17.78 0.70
N VAL A 36 -4.36 18.23 1.93
CA VAL A 36 -5.08 19.46 2.24
C VAL A 36 -4.09 20.51 2.73
N THR A 37 -4.18 21.72 2.18
CA THR A 37 -3.27 22.83 2.51
C THR A 37 -4.07 24.10 2.78
N LEU A 38 -3.75 24.79 3.88
CA LEU A 38 -4.20 26.15 4.19
C LEU A 38 -3.04 27.12 4.06
N LEU A 39 -3.24 28.21 3.33
CA LEU A 39 -2.25 29.26 3.10
C LEU A 39 -2.85 30.65 3.27
N MET A 40 -2.25 31.49 4.13
CA MET A 40 -2.62 32.89 4.31
C MET A 40 -1.39 33.80 4.23
N GLY A 41 -1.48 34.85 3.42
CA GLY A 41 -0.42 35.85 3.30
C GLY A 41 0.90 35.27 2.80
N ASN A 42 2.02 35.74 3.36
CA ASN A 42 3.36 35.20 3.11
C ASN A 42 3.72 34.20 4.23
N ASP A 43 3.04 33.06 4.24
CA ASP A 43 3.15 31.99 5.24
C ASP A 43 2.80 32.43 6.68
N ILE A 44 1.85 33.36 6.83
CA ILE A 44 1.29 33.70 8.15
C ILE A 44 0.55 32.47 8.71
N ILE A 45 -0.22 31.82 7.85
CA ILE A 45 -0.70 30.45 8.05
C ILE A 45 -0.17 29.65 6.88
N PHE A 46 0.55 28.58 7.16
CA PHE A 46 0.93 27.58 6.16
C PHE A 46 0.97 26.21 6.82
N THR A 47 -0.09 25.44 6.62
CA THR A 47 -0.22 24.10 7.20
C THR A 47 -0.72 23.13 6.15
N THR A 48 -0.21 21.90 6.19
CA THR A 48 -0.56 20.84 5.24
C THR A 48 -0.55 19.49 5.93
N ALA A 49 -1.54 18.67 5.60
CA ALA A 49 -1.65 17.30 6.09
C ALA A 49 -2.32 16.40 5.04
N LEU A 50 -2.23 15.09 5.25
CA LEU A 50 -2.92 14.09 4.44
C LEU A 50 -4.18 13.63 5.19
N THR A 51 -5.24 13.33 4.46
CA THR A 51 -6.44 12.71 5.03
C THR A 51 -6.20 11.25 5.41
N ASP A 52 -6.85 10.80 6.47
CA ASP A 52 -6.89 9.41 6.91
C ASP A 52 -7.81 8.52 6.03
N GLU A 53 -7.93 7.24 6.37
CA GLU A 53 -8.82 6.28 5.69
C GLU A 53 -10.29 6.72 5.64
N ASN A 54 -10.72 7.56 6.59
CA ASN A 54 -12.07 8.11 6.69
C ASN A 54 -12.22 9.45 5.97
N GLY A 55 -11.17 9.91 5.27
CA GLY A 55 -11.15 11.20 4.56
C GLY A 55 -11.01 12.41 5.50
N GLN A 56 -10.73 12.20 6.78
CA GLN A 56 -10.64 13.26 7.78
C GLN A 56 -9.23 13.83 7.85
N VAL A 57 -9.13 15.13 8.10
CA VAL A 57 -7.86 15.81 8.36
C VAL A 57 -8.06 17.00 9.27
N THR A 58 -7.13 17.18 10.21
CA THR A 58 -7.07 18.33 11.11
C THR A 58 -5.89 19.20 10.73
N LEU A 59 -6.13 20.51 10.62
CA LEU A 59 -5.10 21.51 10.34
C LEU A 59 -5.13 22.59 11.42
N SER A 60 -4.01 22.81 12.08
CA SER A 60 -3.84 23.83 13.12
C SER A 60 -2.74 24.83 12.77
N TRP A 61 -2.76 26.00 13.42
CA TRP A 61 -1.80 27.09 13.23
C TRP A 61 -1.74 28.01 14.45
N ASP A 62 -0.63 28.71 14.67
CA ASP A 62 -0.47 29.58 15.85
C ASP A 62 -0.96 31.02 15.63
N ALA A 63 -1.04 31.47 14.38
CA ALA A 63 -1.34 32.86 14.06
C ALA A 63 -2.80 33.22 14.32
N VAL A 64 -3.03 34.24 15.16
CA VAL A 64 -4.36 34.83 15.39
C VAL A 64 -4.46 36.14 14.61
N GLU A 65 -4.73 36.03 13.31
CA GLU A 65 -4.80 37.17 12.39
C GLU A 65 -6.02 37.07 11.46
N ALA A 66 -6.66 38.21 11.20
CA ALA A 66 -7.79 38.28 10.26
C ALA A 66 -7.29 38.34 8.81
N GLY A 67 -7.96 37.65 7.90
CA GLY A 67 -7.57 37.60 6.50
C GLY A 67 -8.19 36.44 5.75
N THR A 68 -7.84 36.33 4.48
CA THR A 68 -8.31 35.25 3.61
C THR A 68 -7.31 34.09 3.61
N ILE A 69 -7.75 32.92 4.04
CA ILE A 69 -7.02 31.66 3.86
C ILE A 69 -7.40 31.06 2.50
N SER A 70 -6.41 30.68 1.71
CA SER A 70 -6.57 29.81 0.55
C SER A 70 -6.55 28.35 0.99
N LEU A 71 -7.55 27.59 0.57
CA LEU A 71 -7.66 26.14 0.80
C LEU A 71 -7.39 25.41 -0.53
N THR A 72 -6.51 24.43 -0.50
CA THR A 72 -6.25 23.56 -1.66
C THR A 72 -6.34 22.09 -1.26
N VAL A 73 -6.99 21.26 -2.08
CA VAL A 73 -7.03 19.81 -1.92
C VAL A 73 -6.52 19.12 -3.18
N MET A 74 -5.55 18.21 -3.03
CA MET A 74 -4.90 17.54 -4.15
C MET A 74 -4.72 16.04 -3.89
N LYS A 75 -5.01 15.21 -4.89
CA LYS A 75 -4.71 13.78 -4.93
C LYS A 75 -4.49 13.33 -6.37
N ARG A 76 -3.65 12.31 -6.60
CA ARG A 76 -3.48 11.70 -7.94
C ARG A 76 -4.83 11.21 -8.46
N ASN A 77 -5.11 11.42 -9.75
CA ASN A 77 -6.38 11.10 -10.42
C ASN A 77 -7.60 11.93 -9.97
N TYR A 78 -7.43 12.93 -9.11
CA TYR A 78 -8.47 13.91 -8.77
C TYR A 78 -8.20 15.24 -9.47
N ARG A 79 -9.27 16.00 -9.74
CA ARG A 79 -9.12 17.41 -10.13
C ARG A 79 -8.84 18.23 -8.86
N PRO A 80 -7.78 19.06 -8.80
CA PRO A 80 -7.51 19.89 -7.63
C PRO A 80 -8.71 20.76 -7.25
N TYR A 81 -8.99 20.84 -5.95
CA TYR A 81 -9.97 21.76 -5.41
C TYR A 81 -9.26 23.01 -4.89
N GLU A 82 -9.83 24.18 -5.17
CA GLU A 82 -9.41 25.47 -4.62
C GLU A 82 -10.61 26.15 -4.00
N GLY A 83 -10.44 26.65 -2.77
CA GLY A 83 -11.46 27.36 -2.01
C GLY A 83 -10.83 28.44 -1.14
N THR A 84 -11.67 29.20 -0.45
CA THR A 84 -11.22 30.26 0.45
C THR A 84 -12.04 30.29 1.73
N ILE A 85 -11.37 30.56 2.86
CA ILE A 85 -12.00 30.74 4.17
C ILE A 85 -11.61 32.12 4.68
N GLU A 86 -12.59 32.95 5.03
CA GLU A 86 -12.33 34.26 5.63
C GLU A 86 -12.22 34.15 7.16
N ILE A 87 -11.10 34.57 7.75
CA ILE A 87 -11.02 34.86 9.18
C ILE A 87 -11.56 36.27 9.38
N SER A 88 -12.70 36.37 10.04
CA SER A 88 -13.38 37.65 10.27
C SER A 88 -12.53 38.63 11.08
N THR A 89 -12.59 39.92 10.74
CA THR A 89 -11.95 40.96 11.56
C THR A 89 -12.67 41.10 12.90
N ALA A 90 -11.95 41.20 14.02
CA ALA A 90 -12.56 41.38 15.35
C ALA A 90 -13.43 42.65 15.41
N ALA A 91 -14.75 42.43 15.41
CA ALA A 91 -15.75 43.43 15.79
C ALA A 91 -16.31 43.19 17.20
N GLY A 92 -15.94 42.07 17.85
CA GLY A 92 -16.35 41.66 19.20
C GLY A 92 -15.23 40.93 19.94
N ALA A 93 -15.57 39.99 20.83
CA ALA A 93 -14.62 39.11 21.50
C ALA A 93 -13.92 38.18 20.49
N ALA A 94 -12.68 37.79 20.78
CA ALA A 94 -11.92 36.81 19.99
C ALA A 94 -10.91 36.10 20.89
N VAL A 95 -11.31 34.99 21.49
CA VAL A 95 -10.48 34.24 22.45
C VAL A 95 -9.75 33.11 21.74
N ALA A 96 -8.45 33.00 21.94
CA ALA A 96 -7.64 31.90 21.42
C ALA A 96 -6.69 31.36 22.48
N VAL A 97 -6.21 30.14 22.28
CA VAL A 97 -5.08 29.59 23.03
C VAL A 97 -3.84 30.41 22.70
N LYS A 98 -3.07 30.76 23.73
CA LYS A 98 -1.78 31.41 23.58
C LYS A 98 -0.73 30.33 23.26
N PRO A 99 0.02 30.46 22.15
CA PRO A 99 1.03 29.47 21.79
C PRO A 99 2.08 29.31 22.90
N GLU A 100 2.27 28.07 23.35
CA GLU A 100 3.21 27.68 24.39
C GLU A 100 3.65 26.22 24.19
N ASP A 101 4.93 25.93 24.44
CA ASP A 101 5.43 24.57 24.45
C ASP A 101 5.04 23.88 25.76
N ILE A 102 4.05 22.98 25.70
CA ILE A 102 3.59 22.24 26.87
C ILE A 102 4.19 20.83 26.86
N TYR A 103 5.01 20.51 27.87
CA TYR A 103 5.60 19.18 28.03
C TYR A 103 4.80 18.36 29.03
N VAL A 104 4.41 17.14 28.65
CA VAL A 104 3.65 16.22 29.50
C VAL A 104 4.35 14.87 29.54
N ASN A 105 4.34 14.18 30.67
CA ASN A 105 4.92 12.84 30.73
C ASN A 105 3.85 11.77 30.54
N SER A 106 4.19 10.68 29.86
CA SER A 106 3.33 9.50 29.81
C SER A 106 3.29 8.73 31.13
N GLY A 107 2.17 8.05 31.39
CA GLY A 107 1.91 7.19 32.54
C GLY A 107 1.48 7.91 33.82
N GLU A 108 1.18 9.20 33.77
CA GLU A 108 0.79 9.99 34.94
C GLU A 108 -0.39 10.93 34.70
N GLU A 109 -1.04 11.30 35.81
CA GLU A 109 -2.07 12.33 35.86
C GLU A 109 -1.40 13.71 35.99
N ILE A 110 -1.83 14.68 35.19
CA ILE A 110 -1.27 16.02 35.15
C ILE A 110 -2.36 17.08 35.14
N ASP A 111 -2.13 18.16 35.88
CA ASP A 111 -2.91 19.39 35.79
C ASP A 111 -2.36 20.25 34.64
N LEU A 112 -2.99 20.12 33.47
CA LEU A 112 -2.59 20.80 32.24
C LEU A 112 -2.93 22.30 32.33
N SER A 113 -1.92 23.15 32.47
CA SER A 113 -2.09 24.60 32.52
C SER A 113 -2.13 25.19 31.11
N ILE A 114 -3.27 25.76 30.71
CA ILE A 114 -3.48 26.39 29.39
C ILE A 114 -3.75 27.88 29.56
N ASN A 115 -3.09 28.69 28.73
CA ASN A 115 -3.23 30.14 28.69
C ASN A 115 -4.11 30.55 27.50
N LEU A 116 -5.12 31.37 27.76
CA LEU A 116 -5.98 32.01 26.77
C LEU A 116 -5.67 33.49 26.69
N HIS A 117 -5.89 34.09 25.52
CA HIS A 117 -5.82 35.53 25.31
C HIS A 117 -7.03 36.02 24.51
N ASN A 118 -7.59 37.17 24.89
CA ASN A 118 -8.65 37.82 24.12
C ASN A 118 -8.05 38.85 23.14
N TYR A 119 -7.91 38.44 21.88
CA TYR A 119 -7.49 39.25 20.73
C TYR A 119 -8.61 40.17 20.20
N GLY A 120 -9.79 40.10 20.81
CA GLY A 120 -10.96 40.86 20.45
C GLY A 120 -10.90 42.32 20.90
N ARG A 121 -11.96 43.06 20.57
CA ARG A 121 -12.14 44.46 20.99
C ARG A 121 -13.12 44.62 22.15
N ASP A 122 -13.93 43.59 22.39
CA ASP A 122 -14.93 43.53 23.44
C ASP A 122 -14.60 42.41 24.44
N SER A 123 -15.10 42.55 25.67
CA SER A 123 -14.92 41.56 26.74
C SER A 123 -15.65 40.26 26.38
N ALA A 124 -14.97 39.13 26.47
CA ALA A 124 -15.60 37.81 26.40
C ALA A 124 -16.20 37.52 27.78
N ASN A 125 -17.52 37.38 27.89
CA ASN A 125 -18.21 37.20 29.17
C ASN A 125 -18.57 35.74 29.42
N ASP A 126 -18.48 35.29 30.68
CA ASP A 126 -18.80 33.91 31.08
C ASP A 126 -18.14 32.84 30.18
N VAL A 127 -16.85 33.04 29.87
CA VAL A 127 -16.09 32.12 29.02
C VAL A 127 -16.04 30.74 29.65
N LYS A 128 -16.36 29.73 28.83
CA LYS A 128 -16.33 28.31 29.14
C LYS A 128 -15.47 27.61 28.11
N VAL A 129 -14.65 26.66 28.55
CA VAL A 129 -13.88 25.79 27.66
C VAL A 129 -14.31 24.34 27.79
N GLU A 130 -14.20 23.62 26.68
CA GLU A 130 -14.44 22.17 26.58
C GLU A 130 -13.25 21.51 25.89
N LEU A 131 -12.60 20.55 26.58
CA LEU A 131 -11.48 19.76 26.05
C LEU A 131 -12.01 18.46 25.44
N ASN A 132 -11.47 18.11 24.27
CA ASN A 132 -11.72 16.83 23.62
C ASN A 132 -10.45 16.34 22.91
N SER A 133 -10.30 15.04 22.71
CA SER A 133 -9.23 14.43 21.93
C SER A 133 -9.75 13.19 21.20
N THR A 134 -9.21 12.96 20.01
CA THR A 134 -9.41 11.71 19.24
C THR A 134 -8.33 10.66 19.52
N SER A 135 -7.28 11.03 20.24
CA SER A 135 -6.17 10.12 20.57
C SER A 135 -6.60 9.11 21.63
N GLU A 136 -6.30 7.84 21.39
CA GLU A 136 -6.53 6.76 22.35
C GLU A 136 -5.53 6.78 23.53
N HIS A 137 -4.56 7.70 23.52
CA HIS A 137 -3.45 7.76 24.48
C HIS A 137 -3.60 8.88 25.53
N ILE A 138 -4.76 9.52 25.61
CA ILE A 138 -5.08 10.56 26.60
C ILE A 138 -6.50 10.36 27.15
N THR A 139 -6.64 10.45 28.47
CA THR A 139 -7.94 10.53 29.14
C THR A 139 -8.13 11.92 29.73
N ILE A 140 -9.19 12.60 29.33
CA ILE A 140 -9.57 13.90 29.89
C ILE A 140 -10.49 13.65 31.08
N ILE A 141 -10.12 14.18 32.26
CA ILE A 141 -10.87 13.99 33.50
C ILE A 141 -11.81 15.19 33.74
N ASP A 142 -11.28 16.41 33.55
CA ASP A 142 -12.05 17.65 33.58
C ASP A 142 -12.24 18.17 32.16
N ASP A 143 -13.36 17.81 31.53
CA ASP A 143 -13.67 18.19 30.16
C ASP A 143 -14.19 19.63 30.05
N ILE A 144 -14.90 20.14 31.05
CA ILE A 144 -15.59 21.43 31.04
C ILE A 144 -15.14 22.33 32.18
N ILE A 145 -14.63 23.52 31.83
CA ILE A 145 -14.10 24.48 32.81
C ILE A 145 -14.69 25.89 32.56
N ASN A 146 -15.13 26.54 33.63
CA ASN A 146 -15.59 27.92 33.60
C ASN A 146 -14.44 28.87 33.92
N ILE A 147 -14.14 29.78 33.01
CA ILE A 147 -13.04 30.76 33.11
C ILE A 147 -13.56 32.09 33.69
N GLY A 148 -14.80 32.48 33.33
CA GLY A 148 -15.36 33.78 33.65
C GLY A 148 -15.05 34.82 32.57
N ASN A 149 -14.91 36.09 32.95
CA ASN A 149 -14.75 37.16 31.96
C ASN A 149 -13.28 37.34 31.57
N ILE A 150 -13.03 37.53 30.27
CA ILE A 150 -11.72 37.89 29.72
C ILE A 150 -11.85 39.23 29.00
N GLU A 151 -11.31 40.28 29.61
CA GLU A 151 -11.29 41.63 29.03
C GLU A 151 -10.42 41.67 27.75
N PRO A 152 -10.63 42.64 26.84
CA PRO A 152 -9.78 42.82 25.67
C PRO A 152 -8.31 42.95 26.05
N ASP A 153 -7.40 42.32 25.30
CA ASP A 153 -5.94 42.35 25.52
C ASP A 153 -5.51 41.79 26.90
N HIS A 154 -6.37 40.99 27.55
CA HIS A 154 -6.04 40.30 28.80
C HIS A 154 -5.89 38.79 28.59
N ASP A 155 -5.02 38.21 29.40
CA ASP A 155 -4.82 36.77 29.51
C ASP A 155 -5.75 36.18 30.58
N ALA A 156 -6.15 34.93 30.40
CA ALA A 156 -6.73 34.08 31.43
C ALA A 156 -6.10 32.70 31.39
N SER A 157 -5.95 32.05 32.55
CA SER A 157 -5.34 30.72 32.65
C SER A 157 -6.28 29.78 33.36
N PHE A 158 -6.24 28.51 32.98
CA PHE A 158 -6.95 27.45 33.68
C PHE A 158 -6.11 26.17 33.71
N SER A 159 -6.50 25.25 34.59
CA SER A 159 -5.89 23.92 34.68
C SER A 159 -6.96 22.88 34.42
N ALA A 160 -6.68 21.93 33.53
CA ALA A 160 -7.52 20.79 33.24
C ALA A 160 -6.80 19.51 33.65
N GLN A 161 -7.46 18.63 34.39
CA GLN A 161 -6.88 17.36 34.77
C GLN A 161 -6.96 16.37 33.60
N VAL A 162 -5.81 15.82 33.20
CA VAL A 162 -5.71 14.79 32.15
C VAL A 162 -4.78 13.67 32.61
N TYR A 163 -4.98 12.47 32.08
CA TYR A 163 -4.09 11.34 32.23
C TYR A 163 -3.47 10.99 30.88
N ILE A 164 -2.15 11.10 30.75
CA ILE A 164 -1.44 10.66 29.54
C ILE A 164 -1.09 9.20 29.72
N HIS A 165 -1.58 8.33 28.85
CA HIS A 165 -1.46 6.89 29.01
C HIS A 165 0.00 6.46 28.92
N GLY A 166 0.37 5.40 29.63
CA GLY A 166 1.72 4.88 29.69
C GLY A 166 2.27 4.48 28.32
N THR A 167 1.41 4.03 27.40
CA THR A 167 1.72 3.67 26.02
C THR A 167 1.91 4.86 25.06
N ALA A 168 1.61 6.09 25.50
CA ALA A 168 1.89 7.29 24.74
C ALA A 168 3.42 7.42 24.53
N PHE A 169 3.85 7.35 23.27
CA PHE A 169 5.26 7.41 22.94
C PHE A 169 5.80 8.84 22.93
N HIS A 170 7.12 8.95 22.90
CA HIS A 170 7.77 10.24 22.76
C HIS A 170 7.30 10.98 21.50
N MET A 171 6.88 12.25 21.67
CA MET A 171 6.33 13.10 20.61
C MET A 171 5.05 12.58 19.95
N GLU A 172 4.35 11.65 20.59
CA GLU A 172 3.04 11.18 20.13
C GLU A 172 2.05 12.35 20.09
N GLU A 173 1.33 12.49 18.97
CA GLU A 173 0.31 13.52 18.83
C GLU A 173 -0.93 13.14 19.64
N MET A 174 -1.41 14.10 20.45
CA MET A 174 -2.55 13.89 21.35
C MET A 174 -3.86 14.44 20.79
N ASP A 175 -3.85 15.07 19.61
CA ASP A 175 -5.02 15.68 18.96
C ASP A 175 -5.92 16.49 19.90
N LEU A 176 -5.31 17.18 20.87
CA LEU A 176 -6.06 17.86 21.90
C LEU A 176 -6.71 19.13 21.32
N LYS A 177 -8.03 19.14 21.37
CA LYS A 177 -8.90 20.20 20.88
C LYS A 177 -9.54 20.93 22.04
N LEU A 178 -9.53 22.26 21.96
CA LEU A 178 -10.19 23.15 22.90
C LEU A 178 -11.30 23.92 22.19
N THR A 179 -12.55 23.71 22.62
CA THR A 179 -13.70 24.50 22.19
C THR A 179 -13.98 25.57 23.23
N ILE A 180 -13.86 26.83 22.85
CA ILE A 180 -14.07 27.99 23.73
C ILE A 180 -15.41 28.63 23.36
N THR A 181 -16.25 28.88 24.36
CA THR A 181 -17.57 29.52 24.20
C THR A 181 -17.76 30.65 25.20
N ASP A 182 -18.61 31.64 24.88
CA ASP A 182 -18.95 32.75 25.77
C ASP A 182 -20.48 32.94 25.91
N ALA A 183 -20.89 33.95 26.69
CA ALA A 183 -22.30 34.27 26.94
C ALA A 183 -23.09 34.73 25.70
N ASP A 184 -22.40 35.17 24.63
CA ASP A 184 -23.01 35.64 23.38
C ASP A 184 -23.04 34.53 22.31
N ASP A 185 -22.80 33.27 22.71
CA ASP A 185 -22.72 32.08 21.86
C ASP A 185 -21.60 32.15 20.80
N ASN A 186 -20.55 32.95 21.02
CA ASN A 186 -19.36 32.91 20.19
C ASN A 186 -18.64 31.57 20.41
N ILE A 187 -18.06 31.00 19.35
CA ILE A 187 -17.33 29.72 19.40
C ILE A 187 -15.96 29.90 18.76
N TRP A 188 -14.89 29.52 19.46
CA TRP A 188 -13.53 29.47 18.94
C TRP A 188 -12.94 28.07 19.14
N ILE A 189 -12.45 27.47 18.05
CA ILE A 189 -11.87 26.12 18.07
C ILE A 189 -10.36 26.25 17.99
N ASN A 190 -9.66 25.66 18.94
CA ASN A 190 -8.21 25.74 19.06
C ASN A 190 -7.58 24.36 19.18
N SER A 191 -6.36 24.22 18.67
CA SER A 191 -5.48 23.10 18.98
C SER A 191 -4.66 23.41 20.22
N VAL A 192 -4.39 22.40 21.04
CA VAL A 192 -3.47 22.49 22.18
C VAL A 192 -2.34 21.48 21.96
N PRO A 193 -1.24 21.88 21.30
CA PRO A 193 -0.14 20.96 21.03
C PRO A 193 0.54 20.55 22.34
N LEU A 194 0.78 19.24 22.50
CA LEU A 194 1.48 18.66 23.65
C LEU A 194 2.76 17.98 23.19
N ASN A 195 3.88 18.30 23.83
CA ASN A 195 5.15 17.62 23.64
C ASN A 195 5.22 16.44 24.63
N VAL A 196 4.79 15.28 24.19
CA VAL A 196 4.74 14.08 25.03
C VAL A 196 6.15 13.54 25.28
N MET A 197 6.50 13.45 26.56
CA MET A 197 7.68 12.78 27.06
C MET A 197 7.31 11.36 27.47
N GLY A 198 7.54 10.40 26.58
CA GLY A 198 7.28 8.99 26.81
C GLY A 198 8.46 8.09 26.42
N PRO A 199 8.35 6.77 26.62
CA PRO A 199 9.25 5.81 26.00
C PRO A 199 9.02 5.76 24.48
N TYR A 200 9.93 5.15 23.74
CA TYR A 200 9.73 4.86 22.32
C TYR A 200 10.47 3.56 22.00
N LEU A 201 9.74 2.44 22.02
CA LEU A 201 10.32 1.11 21.83
C LEU A 201 10.44 0.79 20.34
N VAL A 202 11.65 0.47 19.90
CA VAL A 202 11.96 0.11 18.52
C VAL A 202 12.56 -1.30 18.50
N VAL A 203 12.06 -2.18 17.63
CA VAL A 203 12.69 -3.46 17.37
C VAL A 203 13.95 -3.24 16.54
N SER A 204 15.11 -3.59 17.11
CA SER A 204 16.42 -3.42 16.46
C SER A 204 16.81 -4.63 15.62
N ASP A 205 16.59 -5.83 16.15
CA ASP A 205 16.79 -7.10 15.45
C ASP A 205 15.97 -8.21 16.13
N TYR A 206 15.99 -9.38 15.52
CA TYR A 206 15.50 -10.62 16.13
C TYR A 206 16.43 -11.77 15.76
N SER A 207 16.38 -12.84 16.54
CA SER A 207 17.11 -14.07 16.24
C SER A 207 16.35 -15.31 16.71
N GLY A 208 16.69 -16.45 16.13
CA GLY A 208 16.07 -17.73 16.42
C GLY A 208 16.29 -18.68 15.25
N ASP A 209 15.94 -19.94 15.47
CA ASP A 209 15.86 -20.96 14.42
C ASP A 209 14.55 -20.78 13.64
N ILE A 210 14.49 -19.77 12.78
CA ILE A 210 13.28 -19.33 12.08
C ILE A 210 13.30 -19.87 10.64
N PHE A 211 12.69 -21.02 10.44
CA PHE A 211 12.52 -21.66 9.12
C PHE A 211 11.19 -22.44 9.05
N PRO A 212 10.70 -22.81 7.86
CA PRO A 212 9.44 -23.55 7.72
C PRO A 212 9.41 -24.84 8.56
N GLY A 213 8.33 -25.06 9.31
CA GLY A 213 8.16 -26.22 10.21
C GLY A 213 8.94 -26.15 11.53
N SER A 214 9.67 -25.07 11.79
CA SER A 214 10.45 -24.91 13.01
C SER A 214 9.59 -24.62 14.24
N ASN A 215 10.10 -25.02 15.41
CA ASN A 215 9.68 -24.46 16.70
C ASN A 215 10.89 -23.76 17.28
N THR A 216 10.73 -22.51 17.69
CA THR A 216 11.86 -21.71 18.16
C THR A 216 11.48 -20.81 19.31
N ASN A 217 12.48 -20.53 20.15
CA ASN A 217 12.40 -19.44 21.09
C ASN A 217 12.97 -18.19 20.41
N MET A 218 12.08 -17.33 19.91
CA MET A 218 12.45 -16.12 19.20
C MET A 218 12.96 -15.09 20.22
N VAL A 219 14.18 -14.63 19.99
CA VAL A 219 14.79 -13.54 20.76
C VAL A 219 14.51 -12.23 20.04
N LEU A 220 13.82 -11.31 20.70
CA LEU A 220 13.54 -9.97 20.18
C LEU A 220 14.50 -8.96 20.84
N ASN A 221 15.28 -8.24 20.04
CA ASN A 221 16.12 -7.14 20.53
C ASN A 221 15.38 -5.82 20.35
N MET A 222 15.15 -5.10 21.46
CA MET A 222 14.46 -3.82 21.46
C MET A 222 15.33 -2.74 22.08
N VAL A 223 15.21 -1.52 21.56
CA VAL A 223 15.86 -0.33 22.10
C VAL A 223 14.81 0.72 22.46
N ASN A 224 15.00 1.40 23.59
CA ASN A 224 14.18 2.56 23.94
C ASN A 224 14.82 3.85 23.41
N GLN A 225 14.29 4.42 22.34
CA GLN A 225 14.72 5.68 21.75
C GLN A 225 13.87 6.87 22.21
N GLY A 226 13.09 6.69 23.29
CA GLY A 226 12.21 7.72 23.82
C GLY A 226 12.93 8.74 24.69
N SER A 227 12.14 9.54 25.38
CA SER A 227 12.64 10.53 26.35
C SER A 227 12.48 10.08 27.80
N LYS A 228 11.69 9.03 28.05
CA LYS A 228 11.53 8.39 29.35
C LYS A 228 11.94 6.92 29.27
N LYS A 229 12.34 6.37 30.43
CA LYS A 229 12.50 4.92 30.57
C LYS A 229 11.15 4.19 30.43
N VAL A 230 11.21 2.94 30.03
CA VAL A 230 10.09 2.00 30.13
C VAL A 230 10.05 1.49 31.56
N ASP A 231 8.87 1.44 32.17
CA ASP A 231 8.62 0.92 33.50
C ASP A 231 7.45 -0.08 33.43
N ASP A 232 7.71 -1.34 33.78
CA ASP A 232 6.73 -2.42 33.91
C ASP A 232 5.79 -2.60 32.70
N TYR A 233 6.36 -2.77 31.51
CA TYR A 233 5.62 -3.12 30.30
C TYR A 233 5.46 -4.64 30.16
N MET A 234 4.26 -5.08 29.80
CA MET A 234 3.99 -6.43 29.31
C MET A 234 3.91 -6.41 27.78
N LEU A 235 4.56 -7.37 27.15
CA LEU A 235 4.57 -7.52 25.70
C LEU A 235 3.90 -8.85 25.35
N GLU A 236 3.11 -8.87 24.29
CA GLU A 236 2.46 -10.07 23.76
C GLU A 236 2.59 -10.14 22.24
N ILE A 237 3.20 -11.20 21.71
CA ILE A 237 3.14 -11.49 20.27
C ILE A 237 1.85 -12.26 19.97
N LEU A 238 1.12 -11.84 18.94
CA LEU A 238 -0.12 -12.50 18.49
C LEU A 238 0.15 -13.52 17.37
N PRO A 239 -0.63 -14.61 17.30
CA PRO A 239 -0.51 -15.58 16.23
C PRO A 239 -0.81 -14.92 14.88
N PHE A 240 -0.15 -15.40 13.83
CA PHE A 240 -0.35 -14.89 12.48
C PHE A 240 -1.02 -15.97 11.62
N GLU A 241 -2.28 -15.72 11.29
CA GLU A 241 -3.14 -16.62 10.50
C GLU A 241 -3.09 -18.07 11.02
N ASN A 242 -2.94 -19.05 10.12
CA ASN A 242 -2.70 -20.45 10.43
C ASN A 242 -1.23 -20.87 10.25
N ILE A 243 -0.32 -19.92 9.97
CA ILE A 243 1.08 -20.20 9.64
C ILE A 243 2.05 -19.91 10.79
N VAL A 244 1.67 -19.11 11.78
CA VAL A 244 2.42 -18.95 13.03
C VAL A 244 1.53 -19.23 14.23
N SER A 245 1.87 -20.25 14.99
CA SER A 245 1.23 -20.57 16.26
C SER A 245 2.16 -20.28 17.44
N ILE A 246 1.56 -19.95 18.59
CA ILE A 246 2.29 -19.45 19.75
C ILE A 246 2.06 -20.35 20.95
N GLN A 247 3.16 -20.79 21.56
CA GLN A 247 3.15 -21.60 22.79
C GLN A 247 3.37 -20.73 24.03
N SER A 248 4.24 -19.72 23.91
CA SER A 248 4.47 -18.68 24.90
C SER A 248 4.49 -17.33 24.20
N SER A 249 3.51 -16.47 24.51
CA SER A 249 3.30 -15.19 23.82
C SER A 249 3.86 -13.99 24.58
N SER A 250 4.18 -14.11 25.87
CA SER A 250 4.34 -12.95 26.74
C SER A 250 5.76 -12.75 27.27
N ALA A 251 6.25 -11.52 27.21
CA ALA A 251 7.49 -11.08 27.87
C ALA A 251 7.19 -9.85 28.76
N THR A 252 8.10 -9.54 29.69
CA THR A 252 7.98 -8.34 30.54
C THR A 252 9.26 -7.52 30.50
N ILE A 253 9.13 -6.21 30.29
CA ILE A 253 10.20 -5.24 30.48
C ILE A 253 9.94 -4.52 31.81
N ASN A 254 10.63 -4.92 32.88
CA ASN A 254 10.48 -4.25 34.18
C ASN A 254 11.06 -2.82 34.16
N GLU A 255 12.23 -2.65 33.54
CA GLU A 255 12.90 -1.36 33.36
C GLU A 255 13.74 -1.38 32.08
N LEU A 256 13.69 -0.31 31.29
CA LEU A 256 14.60 -0.09 30.16
C LEU A 256 14.91 1.40 29.99
N PHE A 257 16.17 1.79 30.22
CA PHE A 257 16.58 3.18 30.11
C PHE A 257 16.65 3.66 28.65
N VAL A 258 16.64 4.98 28.47
CA VAL A 258 16.83 5.60 27.15
C VAL A 258 18.17 5.17 26.56
N ASP A 259 18.17 4.84 25.27
CA ASP A 259 19.27 4.30 24.46
C ASP A 259 19.78 2.91 24.90
N GLU A 260 19.11 2.25 25.86
CA GLU A 260 19.44 0.89 26.27
C GLU A 260 18.75 -0.16 25.40
N ASN A 261 19.43 -1.28 25.19
CA ASN A 261 18.90 -2.44 24.48
C ASN A 261 18.49 -3.54 25.47
N ILE A 262 17.45 -4.28 25.14
CA ILE A 262 17.02 -5.49 25.85
C ILE A 262 16.79 -6.63 24.86
N TYR A 263 17.16 -7.84 25.28
CA TYR A 263 16.91 -9.07 24.55
C TYR A 263 15.83 -9.86 25.30
N LEU A 264 14.70 -10.10 24.65
CA LEU A 264 13.56 -10.83 25.19
C LEU A 264 13.51 -12.22 24.54
N ASP A 265 13.72 -13.27 25.33
CA ASP A 265 13.77 -14.67 24.88
C ASP A 265 12.64 -15.50 25.50
N ASP A 266 11.45 -14.89 25.63
CA ASP A 266 10.27 -15.54 26.22
C ASP A 266 9.25 -16.04 25.16
N PHE A 267 9.49 -15.74 23.88
CA PHE A 267 8.53 -15.99 22.79
C PHE A 267 8.76 -17.35 22.14
N GLU A 268 7.94 -18.34 22.50
CA GLU A 268 7.99 -19.68 21.89
C GLU A 268 6.98 -19.77 20.74
N LEU A 269 7.51 -19.76 19.51
CA LEU A 269 6.76 -19.73 18.26
C LEU A 269 6.95 -21.03 17.47
N SER A 270 5.93 -21.37 16.70
CA SER A 270 5.94 -22.49 15.76
C SER A 270 5.50 -22.01 14.39
N PHE A 271 6.35 -22.24 13.39
CA PHE A 271 6.14 -21.86 12.00
C PHE A 271 5.64 -23.06 11.20
N SER A 272 4.60 -22.88 10.37
CA SER A 272 4.08 -23.95 9.51
C SER A 272 5.14 -24.44 8.52
N GLU A 273 5.07 -25.72 8.16
CA GLU A 273 5.87 -26.30 7.07
C GLU A 273 5.43 -25.79 5.69
N ASP A 274 4.21 -25.27 5.58
CA ASP A 274 3.66 -24.69 4.34
C ASP A 274 4.24 -23.31 3.99
N ILE A 275 5.06 -22.72 4.88
CA ILE A 275 5.69 -21.43 4.61
C ILE A 275 6.78 -21.60 3.56
N ILE A 276 6.76 -20.76 2.52
CA ILE A 276 7.83 -20.70 1.53
C ILE A 276 9.03 -19.94 2.12
N ASN A 277 10.25 -20.43 1.88
CA ASN A 277 11.45 -19.77 2.37
C ASN A 277 11.56 -18.33 1.87
N GLY A 278 12.01 -17.42 2.75
CA GLY A 278 12.10 -16.00 2.47
C GLY A 278 10.81 -15.21 2.70
N THR A 279 9.69 -15.88 3.03
CA THR A 279 8.44 -15.19 3.37
C THR A 279 8.66 -14.22 4.53
N VAL A 280 8.19 -12.98 4.38
CA VAL A 280 8.23 -11.94 5.43
C VAL A 280 6.86 -11.84 6.09
N LEU A 281 6.78 -12.20 7.37
CA LEU A 281 5.56 -12.22 8.16
C LEU A 281 5.46 -10.97 9.05
N PRO A 282 4.41 -10.15 8.91
CA PRO A 282 4.19 -8.98 9.77
C PRO A 282 3.50 -9.40 11.08
N LEU A 283 4.28 -9.92 12.03
CA LEU A 283 3.76 -10.34 13.34
C LEU A 283 3.31 -9.12 14.16
N GLU A 284 2.19 -9.24 14.87
CA GLU A 284 1.68 -8.18 15.73
C GLU A 284 2.20 -8.35 17.16
N LEU A 285 2.80 -7.29 17.71
CA LEU A 285 3.33 -7.17 19.07
C LEU A 285 2.50 -6.14 19.84
N ILE A 286 1.75 -6.59 20.83
CA ILE A 286 0.98 -5.74 21.73
C ILE A 286 1.85 -5.34 22.92
N LEU A 287 1.94 -4.04 23.18
CA LEU A 287 2.58 -3.50 24.38
C LEU A 287 1.51 -2.99 25.33
N THR A 288 1.54 -3.45 26.58
CA THR A 288 0.63 -3.05 27.65
C THR A 288 1.42 -2.37 28.76
N SER A 289 1.12 -1.11 29.07
CA SER A 289 1.73 -0.41 30.20
C SER A 289 1.07 -0.78 31.53
N SER A 290 1.70 -0.42 32.65
CA SER A 290 1.24 -0.76 34.01
C SER A 290 -0.15 -0.23 34.38
N ASP A 291 -0.61 0.79 33.67
CA ASP A 291 -1.95 1.39 33.80
C ASP A 291 -3.03 0.63 33.00
N GLY A 292 -2.65 -0.39 32.23
CA GLY A 292 -3.54 -1.29 31.50
C GLY A 292 -3.89 -0.85 30.09
N TYR A 293 -3.37 0.28 29.62
CA TYR A 293 -3.53 0.69 28.22
C TYR A 293 -2.58 -0.07 27.31
N THR A 294 -3.00 -0.26 26.07
CA THR A 294 -2.30 -1.07 25.08
C THR A 294 -1.96 -0.27 23.83
N ARG A 295 -0.96 -0.72 23.09
CA ARG A 295 -0.69 -0.28 21.71
C ARG A 295 -0.17 -1.45 20.89
N SER A 296 -0.40 -1.40 19.58
CA SER A 296 0.11 -2.40 18.64
C SER A 296 1.40 -1.94 17.96
N HIS A 297 2.26 -2.88 17.62
CA HIS A 297 3.48 -2.69 16.86
C HIS A 297 3.70 -3.87 15.92
N THR A 298 4.11 -3.62 14.68
CA THR A 298 4.37 -4.70 13.71
C THR A 298 5.86 -5.09 13.71
N VAL A 299 6.13 -6.39 13.75
CA VAL A 299 7.46 -6.99 13.68
C VAL A 299 7.55 -7.86 12.42
N ASN A 300 8.31 -7.41 11.42
CA ASN A 300 8.50 -8.14 10.18
C ASN A 300 9.56 -9.24 10.35
N VAL A 301 9.13 -10.50 10.35
CA VAL A 301 9.98 -11.68 10.54
C VAL A 301 10.13 -12.45 9.23
N THR A 302 11.36 -12.63 8.76
CA THR A 302 11.68 -13.45 7.60
C THR A 302 11.84 -14.91 8.02
N VAL A 303 11.12 -15.81 7.34
CA VAL A 303 11.14 -17.25 7.63
C VAL A 303 11.99 -17.99 6.60
N GLY A 304 13.09 -18.61 7.03
CA GLY A 304 14.00 -19.36 6.16
C GLY A 304 14.89 -18.46 5.28
N GLU A 305 15.66 -19.09 4.40
CA GLU A 305 16.55 -18.43 3.44
C GLU A 305 16.16 -18.83 2.01
N VAL A 306 16.07 -17.86 1.09
CA VAL A 306 15.68 -18.10 -0.32
C VAL A 306 16.74 -18.92 -1.05
N ARG A 307 16.29 -19.95 -1.77
CA ARG A 307 17.07 -20.86 -2.62
C ARG A 307 16.60 -20.74 -4.07
N GLU A 308 17.39 -21.28 -4.99
CA GLU A 308 17.03 -21.40 -6.42
C GLU A 308 15.88 -22.40 -6.65
N THR A 309 15.63 -23.28 -5.68
CA THR A 309 14.56 -24.31 -5.72
C THR A 309 13.38 -23.92 -4.81
N ASP A 310 13.21 -22.62 -4.56
CA ASP A 310 12.03 -22.09 -3.88
C ASP A 310 11.18 -21.29 -4.90
N PRO A 311 9.85 -21.35 -4.80
CA PRO A 311 8.94 -20.65 -5.71
C PRO A 311 9.19 -19.15 -5.76
N LEU A 312 9.00 -18.56 -6.93
CA LEU A 312 9.04 -17.11 -7.10
C LEU A 312 7.74 -16.49 -6.59
N GLY A 313 7.83 -15.62 -5.60
CA GLY A 313 6.68 -14.89 -5.05
C GLY A 313 6.76 -14.70 -3.54
N PRO A 314 5.64 -14.33 -2.88
CA PRO A 314 4.40 -13.92 -3.53
C PRO A 314 4.54 -12.53 -4.14
N ASP A 315 3.72 -12.20 -5.15
CA ASP A 315 3.47 -10.80 -5.45
C ASP A 315 2.53 -10.16 -4.41
N THR A 316 2.23 -8.86 -4.55
CA THR A 316 1.38 -8.13 -3.60
C THR A 316 -0.08 -8.61 -3.57
N TYR A 317 -0.52 -9.41 -4.54
CA TYR A 317 -1.85 -10.03 -4.52
C TYR A 317 -1.81 -11.42 -3.86
N GLY A 318 -0.69 -12.12 -3.96
CA GLY A 318 -0.47 -13.43 -3.33
C GLY A 318 -0.19 -14.57 -4.31
N TYR A 319 0.03 -14.29 -5.60
CA TYR A 319 0.41 -15.34 -6.55
C TYR A 319 1.85 -15.79 -6.32
N TYR A 320 2.11 -17.08 -6.58
CA TYR A 320 3.44 -17.66 -6.70
C TYR A 320 3.60 -18.31 -8.09
N ILE A 321 4.85 -18.37 -8.58
CA ILE A 321 5.25 -19.20 -9.70
C ILE A 321 6.09 -20.34 -9.17
N TYR A 322 5.58 -21.56 -9.32
CA TYR A 322 6.30 -22.79 -9.06
C TYR A 322 6.88 -23.34 -10.36
N ASP A 323 8.16 -23.71 -10.35
CA ASP A 323 8.84 -24.31 -11.49
C ASP A 323 9.26 -25.77 -11.23
N SER A 324 9.85 -26.40 -12.25
CA SER A 324 10.23 -27.82 -12.20
C SER A 324 11.36 -28.16 -11.20
N GLY A 325 12.06 -27.15 -10.69
CA GLY A 325 13.10 -27.22 -9.66
C GLY A 325 12.57 -27.17 -8.23
N ASP A 326 11.34 -26.70 -8.02
CA ASP A 326 10.67 -26.55 -6.72
C ASP A 326 10.18 -27.88 -6.13
N THR A 327 10.98 -28.93 -6.25
CA THR A 327 10.63 -30.32 -5.95
C THR A 327 10.28 -30.62 -4.48
N GLU A 328 10.46 -29.66 -3.58
CA GLU A 328 10.07 -29.75 -2.17
C GLU A 328 8.64 -29.25 -1.91
N TYR A 329 7.96 -28.69 -2.92
CA TYR A 329 6.61 -28.13 -2.84
C TYR A 329 5.62 -28.99 -3.62
N ASP A 330 4.50 -29.36 -2.99
CA ASP A 330 3.49 -30.23 -3.60
C ASP A 330 2.77 -29.54 -4.78
N GLU A 331 2.75 -28.21 -4.80
CA GLU A 331 2.18 -27.37 -5.86
C GLU A 331 3.07 -27.31 -7.12
N ALA A 332 4.32 -27.80 -7.04
CA ALA A 332 5.23 -27.76 -8.18
C ALA A 332 4.67 -28.55 -9.38
N PRO A 333 4.69 -27.97 -10.59
CA PRO A 333 4.01 -28.57 -11.73
C PRO A 333 4.71 -29.84 -12.21
N VAL A 334 3.94 -30.92 -12.37
CA VAL A 334 4.42 -32.14 -13.05
C VAL A 334 4.24 -31.99 -14.55
N TYR A 335 5.31 -32.15 -15.33
CA TYR A 335 5.22 -32.12 -16.79
C TYR A 335 4.32 -33.25 -17.32
N ASP A 336 3.23 -32.88 -17.98
CA ASP A 336 2.23 -33.77 -18.60
C ASP A 336 1.61 -33.06 -19.81
N TRP A 337 2.16 -33.32 -20.98
CA TRP A 337 1.86 -32.60 -22.23
C TRP A 337 0.50 -33.00 -22.81
N ILE A 338 -0.34 -32.02 -23.16
CA ILE A 338 -1.64 -32.26 -23.79
C ILE A 338 -1.56 -31.92 -25.28
N GLU A 339 -1.31 -32.93 -26.11
CA GLU A 339 -1.22 -32.72 -27.56
C GLU A 339 -2.58 -32.35 -28.17
N ILE A 340 -2.75 -31.09 -28.58
CA ILE A 340 -3.97 -30.60 -29.24
C ILE A 340 -3.79 -30.27 -30.73
N ALA A 341 -2.56 -30.07 -31.22
CA ALA A 341 -2.33 -29.77 -32.65
C ALA A 341 -2.57 -30.98 -33.56
N GLU A 342 -2.39 -32.20 -33.05
CA GLU A 342 -2.63 -33.46 -33.78
C GLU A 342 -4.08 -34.00 -33.70
N GLY A 343 -5.07 -33.09 -33.67
CA GLY A 343 -6.47 -33.41 -33.97
C GLY A 343 -7.46 -33.30 -32.81
N LEU A 344 -7.02 -33.01 -31.59
CA LEU A 344 -7.92 -32.74 -30.45
C LEU A 344 -8.42 -31.28 -30.46
N GLY A 345 -7.52 -30.32 -30.72
CA GLY A 345 -7.83 -28.90 -30.76
C GLY A 345 -8.13 -28.37 -32.16
N ASP A 346 -8.75 -27.20 -32.20
CA ASP A 346 -8.99 -26.45 -33.42
C ASP A 346 -7.88 -25.43 -33.65
N GLN A 347 -7.40 -25.34 -34.89
CA GLN A 347 -6.45 -24.29 -35.26
C GLN A 347 -7.13 -22.91 -35.19
N VAL A 348 -6.50 -21.99 -34.48
CA VAL A 348 -6.93 -20.60 -34.37
C VAL A 348 -6.62 -19.85 -35.68
N SER A 349 -7.56 -19.00 -36.13
CA SER A 349 -7.45 -18.26 -37.39
C SER A 349 -6.67 -16.95 -37.26
N ILE A 350 -5.50 -17.02 -36.62
CA ILE A 350 -4.56 -15.91 -36.44
C ILE A 350 -3.28 -16.12 -37.25
N SER A 351 -2.65 -15.02 -37.64
CA SER A 351 -1.43 -15.02 -38.43
C SER A 351 -0.52 -13.86 -38.08
N ASP A 352 0.76 -14.14 -37.92
CA ASP A 352 1.83 -13.16 -37.80
C ASP A 352 3.00 -13.53 -38.71
N ALA A 353 3.56 -12.52 -39.37
CA ALA A 353 4.72 -12.61 -40.25
C ALA A 353 6.05 -12.27 -39.53
N GLY A 354 6.00 -11.85 -38.26
CA GLY A 354 7.15 -11.51 -37.40
C GLY A 354 7.88 -10.25 -37.82
N ASN A 355 7.27 -9.41 -38.65
CA ASN A 355 7.90 -8.18 -39.16
C ASN A 355 7.57 -6.95 -38.30
N GLY A 356 7.04 -7.15 -37.10
CA GLY A 356 6.60 -6.10 -36.18
C GLY A 356 5.43 -5.23 -36.69
N ASN A 357 4.70 -5.67 -37.73
CA ASN A 357 3.63 -4.91 -38.37
C ASN A 357 2.32 -5.72 -38.53
N SER A 358 2.09 -6.69 -37.64
CA SER A 358 0.78 -7.34 -37.54
C SER A 358 -0.27 -6.34 -37.06
N SER A 359 -1.54 -6.61 -37.41
CA SER A 359 -2.67 -5.86 -36.87
C SER A 359 -3.32 -6.65 -35.76
N TYR A 360 -3.90 -5.96 -34.76
CA TYR A 360 -4.78 -6.55 -33.75
C TYR A 360 -5.65 -7.68 -34.30
N THR A 361 -6.54 -7.35 -35.24
CA THR A 361 -7.52 -8.30 -35.81
C THR A 361 -6.92 -9.50 -36.54
N SER A 362 -5.63 -9.47 -36.90
CA SER A 362 -4.96 -10.59 -37.57
C SER A 362 -4.19 -11.48 -36.61
N SER A 363 -3.78 -10.97 -35.46
CA SER A 363 -2.89 -11.66 -34.50
C SER A 363 -3.58 -12.10 -33.22
N THR A 364 -4.83 -11.67 -33.00
CA THR A 364 -5.62 -12.02 -31.80
C THR A 364 -6.89 -12.78 -32.13
N ASP A 365 -7.33 -13.62 -31.20
CA ASP A 365 -8.59 -14.35 -31.25
C ASP A 365 -9.22 -14.38 -29.85
N ASP A 366 -10.45 -13.87 -29.75
CA ASP A 366 -11.19 -13.82 -28.49
C ASP A 366 -11.98 -15.13 -28.30
N ARG A 367 -11.86 -15.74 -27.12
CA ARG A 367 -12.54 -16.99 -26.75
C ARG A 367 -13.30 -16.83 -25.44
N THR A 368 -14.48 -17.43 -25.38
CA THR A 368 -15.23 -17.59 -24.13
C THR A 368 -14.70 -18.81 -23.39
N LEU A 369 -14.40 -18.66 -22.10
CA LEU A 369 -14.01 -19.75 -21.21
C LEU A 369 -15.26 -20.59 -20.85
N PRO A 370 -15.11 -21.92 -20.68
CA PRO A 370 -16.20 -22.80 -20.28
C PRO A 370 -16.52 -22.75 -18.78
N PHE A 371 -15.72 -22.02 -18.01
CA PHE A 371 -15.86 -21.77 -16.57
C PHE A 371 -15.43 -20.33 -16.25
N ASP A 372 -15.86 -19.82 -15.11
CA ASP A 372 -15.41 -18.53 -14.60
C ASP A 372 -13.96 -18.67 -14.09
N PHE A 373 -13.12 -17.68 -14.39
CA PHE A 373 -11.72 -17.65 -13.98
C PHE A 373 -11.42 -16.36 -13.21
N THR A 374 -11.00 -16.48 -11.96
CA THR A 374 -10.58 -15.33 -11.14
C THR A 374 -9.09 -15.07 -11.30
N PHE A 375 -8.73 -13.87 -11.72
CA PHE A 375 -7.34 -13.44 -11.87
C PHE A 375 -7.15 -12.06 -11.25
N TYR A 376 -6.25 -11.96 -10.26
CA TYR A 376 -6.04 -10.72 -9.48
C TYR A 376 -7.34 -10.11 -8.91
N GLY A 377 -8.22 -10.97 -8.38
CA GLY A 377 -9.47 -10.58 -7.71
C GLY A 377 -10.65 -10.31 -8.64
N GLU A 378 -10.42 -10.25 -9.96
CA GLU A 378 -11.45 -10.00 -10.96
C GLU A 378 -11.88 -11.30 -11.64
N GLU A 379 -13.19 -11.46 -11.88
CA GLU A 379 -13.77 -12.63 -12.56
C GLU A 379 -13.85 -12.41 -14.06
N TYR A 380 -13.33 -13.36 -14.83
CA TYR A 380 -13.31 -13.34 -16.29
C TYR A 380 -13.97 -14.58 -16.88
N ASN A 381 -14.71 -14.38 -17.96
CA ASN A 381 -15.31 -15.43 -18.78
C ASN A 381 -14.81 -15.43 -20.23
N THR A 382 -13.85 -14.56 -20.54
CA THR A 382 -13.27 -14.42 -21.86
C THR A 382 -11.77 -14.25 -21.76
N ILE A 383 -11.07 -14.73 -22.77
CA ILE A 383 -9.65 -14.54 -22.99
C ILE A 383 -9.41 -14.05 -24.41
N GLN A 384 -8.32 -13.33 -24.59
CA GLN A 384 -7.76 -13.02 -25.89
C GLN A 384 -6.45 -13.76 -26.07
N ILE A 385 -6.38 -14.59 -27.10
CA ILE A 385 -5.18 -15.35 -27.46
C ILE A 385 -4.38 -14.55 -28.49
N ASN A 386 -3.07 -14.40 -28.31
CA ASN A 386 -2.20 -13.74 -29.29
C ASN A 386 -1.18 -14.70 -29.92
N THR A 387 -0.79 -14.44 -31.17
CA THR A 387 0.29 -15.18 -31.86
C THR A 387 1.62 -15.14 -31.11
N ASN A 388 1.88 -14.08 -30.36
CA ASN A 388 3.14 -13.78 -29.66
C ASN A 388 3.24 -14.38 -28.26
N GLY A 389 2.59 -15.53 -28.01
CA GLY A 389 2.84 -16.34 -26.81
C GLY A 389 2.27 -15.80 -25.50
N TRP A 390 1.23 -14.99 -25.57
CA TRP A 390 0.54 -14.46 -24.40
C TRP A 390 -0.98 -14.51 -24.54
N ILE A 391 -1.66 -14.45 -23.41
CA ILE A 391 -3.10 -14.17 -23.33
C ILE A 391 -3.37 -12.94 -22.47
N SER A 392 -4.54 -12.32 -22.70
CA SER A 392 -5.14 -11.34 -21.80
C SER A 392 -6.49 -11.85 -21.36
N PHE A 393 -6.86 -11.67 -20.09
CA PHE A 393 -8.23 -11.93 -19.65
C PHE A 393 -9.13 -10.73 -19.99
N GLY A 394 -10.39 -11.00 -20.32
CA GLY A 394 -11.33 -9.99 -20.80
C GLY A 394 -11.05 -9.53 -22.23
N ASN A 395 -11.36 -8.26 -22.52
CA ASN A 395 -11.10 -7.64 -23.82
C ASN A 395 -10.03 -6.54 -23.67
N PHE A 396 -8.88 -6.74 -24.30
CA PHE A 396 -7.80 -5.75 -24.35
C PHE A 396 -7.30 -5.65 -25.79
N GLU A 397 -7.62 -4.56 -26.50
CA GLU A 397 -7.29 -4.43 -27.93
C GLU A 397 -5.78 -4.15 -28.15
N MET A 398 -4.94 -5.19 -28.12
CA MET A 398 -3.50 -5.06 -28.37
C MET A 398 -2.88 -6.24 -29.15
N ASN A 399 -1.77 -5.99 -29.84
CA ASN A 399 -1.00 -7.02 -30.55
C ASN A 399 0.52 -6.89 -30.34
N ALA A 400 0.96 -6.69 -29.11
CA ALA A 400 2.37 -6.48 -28.83
C ALA A 400 3.17 -7.76 -29.06
N PHE A 401 4.07 -7.69 -30.04
CA PHE A 401 5.23 -8.58 -30.16
C PHE A 401 6.37 -8.13 -29.25
N ARG A 402 6.43 -6.82 -28.95
CA ARG A 402 7.50 -6.24 -28.13
C ARG A 402 7.19 -6.50 -26.67
N ASN A 403 8.05 -7.28 -26.06
CA ASN A 403 7.99 -7.62 -24.66
C ASN A 403 8.66 -6.56 -23.76
N TYR A 404 8.20 -6.52 -22.52
CA TYR A 404 8.61 -5.59 -21.47
C TYR A 404 8.79 -6.37 -20.15
N PRO A 405 9.48 -5.78 -19.15
CA PRO A 405 9.47 -6.34 -17.81
C PRO A 405 8.06 -6.31 -17.21
N ILE A 406 7.79 -7.27 -16.32
CA ILE A 406 6.54 -7.40 -15.59
C ILE A 406 6.84 -7.25 -14.08
N PRO A 407 6.00 -6.53 -13.29
CA PRO A 407 4.91 -5.68 -13.74
C PRO A 407 5.41 -4.36 -14.37
N GLY A 408 4.63 -3.79 -15.28
CA GLY A 408 4.87 -2.52 -15.95
C GLY A 408 3.88 -2.20 -17.07
N ALA A 409 3.70 -0.91 -17.37
CA ALA A 409 2.68 -0.40 -18.30
C ALA A 409 2.89 -0.72 -19.81
N GLY A 410 3.75 -1.68 -20.16
CA GLY A 410 4.16 -1.95 -21.55
C GLY A 410 3.41 -3.09 -22.25
N GLY A 411 2.75 -3.97 -21.49
CA GLY A 411 2.11 -5.19 -21.98
C GLY A 411 0.58 -5.12 -22.10
N PRO A 412 -0.04 -6.23 -22.53
CA PRO A 412 -1.48 -6.41 -22.39
C PRO A 412 -1.86 -6.40 -20.91
N SER A 413 -3.12 -6.13 -20.59
CA SER A 413 -3.52 -6.04 -19.18
C SER A 413 -4.97 -6.47 -18.98
N PRO A 414 -5.25 -7.41 -18.06
CA PRO A 414 -4.28 -8.26 -17.32
C PRO A 414 -3.57 -9.27 -18.24
N MET A 415 -2.37 -9.73 -17.89
CA MET A 415 -1.55 -10.57 -18.78
C MET A 415 -1.14 -11.90 -18.16
N VAL A 416 -1.10 -12.93 -19.03
CA VAL A 416 -0.25 -14.11 -18.80
C VAL A 416 0.69 -14.29 -19.98
N ALA A 417 1.98 -14.17 -19.73
CA ALA A 417 3.06 -14.33 -20.70
C ALA A 417 3.62 -15.76 -20.60
N ALA A 418 3.23 -16.65 -21.52
CA ALA A 418 3.81 -17.99 -21.59
C ALA A 418 5.16 -17.98 -22.34
N PHE A 419 5.27 -17.17 -23.38
CA PHE A 419 6.51 -16.96 -24.12
C PHE A 419 6.36 -15.65 -24.91
N TRP A 420 6.29 -14.52 -24.21
CA TRP A 420 6.01 -13.26 -24.88
C TRP A 420 7.22 -12.77 -25.68
N ASP A 421 7.15 -12.96 -27.01
CA ASP A 421 8.18 -12.59 -27.98
C ASP A 421 7.56 -12.44 -29.39
N ASP A 422 8.35 -11.99 -30.36
CA ASP A 422 7.95 -11.82 -31.77
C ASP A 422 7.87 -13.15 -32.52
N LEU A 423 6.81 -13.91 -32.24
CA LEU A 423 6.54 -15.23 -32.81
C LEU A 423 5.86 -15.15 -34.18
N MET A 424 6.21 -16.10 -35.04
CA MET A 424 5.75 -16.18 -36.41
C MET A 424 4.95 -17.44 -36.68
N THR A 425 3.83 -17.25 -37.36
CA THR A 425 3.00 -18.32 -37.90
C THR A 425 3.48 -18.80 -39.29
N GLY A 426 2.87 -19.88 -39.79
CA GLY A 426 3.15 -20.47 -41.09
C GLY A 426 4.36 -21.41 -41.08
N SER A 427 4.62 -22.08 -42.21
CA SER A 427 5.59 -23.21 -42.30
C SER A 427 5.41 -24.26 -41.19
N SER A 428 4.14 -24.62 -40.95
CA SER A 428 3.70 -25.52 -39.88
C SER A 428 3.76 -24.96 -38.45
N GLY A 429 3.98 -23.65 -38.27
CA GLY A 429 3.84 -23.01 -36.95
C GLY A 429 2.47 -22.36 -36.80
N TYR A 430 1.65 -22.80 -35.85
CA TYR A 430 0.29 -22.30 -35.65
C TYR A 430 -0.13 -22.36 -34.18
N VAL A 431 -1.21 -21.65 -33.86
CA VAL A 431 -1.83 -21.68 -32.52
C VAL A 431 -3.08 -22.55 -32.58
N TYR A 432 -3.25 -23.40 -31.58
CA TYR A 432 -4.38 -24.30 -31.42
C TYR A 432 -5.09 -24.03 -30.09
N TYR A 433 -6.40 -24.27 -30.09
CA TYR A 433 -7.25 -24.06 -28.92
C TYR A 433 -8.13 -25.28 -28.69
N TYR A 434 -8.21 -25.71 -27.42
CA TYR A 434 -9.14 -26.72 -26.95
C TYR A 434 -9.76 -26.27 -25.64
N ALA A 435 -11.06 -26.51 -25.46
CA ALA A 435 -11.77 -26.16 -24.24
C ALA A 435 -12.74 -27.26 -23.82
N SER A 436 -12.79 -27.50 -22.52
CA SER A 436 -13.70 -28.41 -21.85
C SER A 436 -14.06 -27.86 -20.47
N ASP A 437 -15.05 -28.45 -19.80
CA ASP A 437 -15.40 -28.07 -18.42
C ASP A 437 -14.28 -28.39 -17.41
N GLU A 438 -13.28 -29.22 -17.79
CA GLU A 438 -12.16 -29.63 -16.93
C GLU A 438 -10.94 -28.70 -17.06
N TYR A 439 -10.68 -28.18 -18.26
CA TYR A 439 -9.55 -27.30 -18.56
C TYR A 439 -9.67 -26.66 -19.95
N VAL A 440 -8.91 -25.58 -20.15
CA VAL A 440 -8.66 -24.95 -21.46
C VAL A 440 -7.17 -25.08 -21.80
N VAL A 441 -6.85 -25.50 -23.01
CA VAL A 441 -5.47 -25.59 -23.53
C VAL A 441 -5.30 -24.65 -24.71
N ILE A 442 -4.25 -23.83 -24.65
CA ILE A 442 -3.76 -23.03 -25.78
C ILE A 442 -2.36 -23.52 -26.11
N GLN A 443 -2.17 -24.11 -27.29
CA GLN A 443 -0.89 -24.63 -27.75
C GLN A 443 -0.35 -23.73 -28.87
N TRP A 444 0.84 -23.19 -28.66
CA TRP A 444 1.65 -22.57 -29.71
C TRP A 444 2.55 -23.66 -30.27
N ASP A 445 2.11 -24.29 -31.37
CA ASP A 445 2.79 -25.44 -31.95
C ASP A 445 3.80 -24.99 -32.99
N ASN A 446 5.06 -25.38 -32.80
CA ASN A 446 6.12 -25.24 -33.79
C ASN A 446 6.26 -23.80 -34.33
N MET A 447 5.99 -22.82 -33.46
CA MET A 447 6.15 -21.39 -33.71
C MET A 447 7.63 -21.07 -33.93
N ARG A 448 7.93 -19.91 -34.53
CA ARG A 448 9.31 -19.47 -34.80
C ARG A 448 9.53 -18.06 -34.34
N THR A 449 10.71 -17.77 -33.83
CA THR A 449 11.25 -16.40 -33.77
C THR A 449 12.20 -16.17 -34.94
N CYS A 450 12.53 -14.91 -35.21
CA CYS A 450 13.68 -14.62 -36.07
C CYS A 450 14.96 -14.82 -35.26
N GLY A 451 15.97 -15.43 -35.88
CA GLY A 451 17.27 -15.63 -35.26
C GLY A 451 18.06 -14.32 -35.17
N ASP A 452 19.38 -14.39 -35.38
CA ASP A 452 20.27 -13.21 -35.36
C ASP A 452 19.83 -12.14 -36.39
N LEU A 453 19.50 -10.95 -35.87
CA LEU A 453 19.10 -9.78 -36.65
C LEU A 453 20.19 -8.70 -36.73
N THR A 454 21.44 -9.04 -36.41
CA THR A 454 22.61 -8.19 -36.62
C THR A 454 22.77 -7.87 -38.11
N GLY A 455 22.46 -6.62 -38.47
CA GLY A 455 22.43 -6.16 -39.87
C GLY A 455 21.05 -5.84 -40.44
N GLY A 456 19.97 -6.05 -39.67
CA GLY A 456 18.61 -5.63 -40.00
C GLY A 456 17.66 -6.77 -40.39
N TRP A 457 16.39 -6.43 -40.60
CA TRP A 457 15.34 -7.39 -40.94
C TRP A 457 15.44 -7.92 -42.38
N TYR A 458 15.60 -9.24 -42.52
CA TYR A 458 15.47 -9.95 -43.79
C TYR A 458 14.68 -11.24 -43.59
N ALA A 459 13.69 -11.50 -44.45
CA ALA A 459 12.84 -12.70 -44.36
C ALA A 459 13.64 -14.04 -44.36
N SER A 460 14.85 -14.04 -44.93
CA SER A 460 15.78 -15.17 -44.89
C SER A 460 16.23 -15.52 -43.47
N ASN A 461 16.36 -14.54 -42.58
CA ASN A 461 16.83 -14.74 -41.19
C ASN A 461 15.77 -15.41 -40.32
N CYS A 462 14.52 -15.41 -40.80
CA CYS A 462 13.34 -15.92 -40.11
C CYS A 462 12.89 -17.28 -40.64
N SER A 463 13.29 -17.64 -41.87
CA SER A 463 12.84 -18.85 -42.54
C SER A 463 13.32 -20.15 -41.87
N GLY A 464 14.47 -20.09 -41.18
CA GLY A 464 15.06 -21.20 -40.42
C GLY A 464 15.32 -20.84 -38.95
N GLY A 465 14.57 -19.89 -38.39
CA GLY A 465 14.69 -19.50 -36.99
C GLY A 465 14.44 -20.67 -36.02
N PRO A 466 14.88 -20.53 -34.76
CA PRO A 466 14.61 -21.52 -33.72
C PRO A 466 13.10 -21.71 -33.56
N ARG A 467 12.72 -22.92 -33.13
CA ARG A 467 11.32 -23.32 -33.01
C ARG A 467 10.91 -23.51 -31.56
N GLN A 468 9.67 -23.20 -31.27
CA GLN A 468 9.13 -23.17 -29.92
C GLN A 468 7.78 -23.87 -29.95
N THR A 469 7.64 -24.82 -29.04
CA THR A 469 6.41 -25.57 -28.85
C THR A 469 6.10 -25.57 -27.36
N PHE A 470 5.03 -24.88 -27.00
CA PHE A 470 4.63 -24.68 -25.61
C PHE A 470 3.11 -24.55 -25.51
N GLU A 471 2.59 -24.83 -24.32
CA GLU A 471 1.17 -24.73 -24.04
C GLU A 471 0.92 -23.98 -22.73
N MET A 472 -0.25 -23.35 -22.68
CA MET A 472 -0.85 -22.82 -21.48
C MET A 472 -2.13 -23.58 -21.20
N ILE A 473 -2.28 -24.03 -19.96
CA ILE A 473 -3.47 -24.73 -19.47
C ILE A 473 -4.08 -23.90 -18.35
N LEU A 474 -5.37 -23.61 -18.50
CA LEU A 474 -6.18 -22.94 -17.48
C LEU A 474 -7.12 -23.96 -16.85
N TYR A 475 -7.20 -23.96 -15.53
CA TYR A 475 -8.08 -24.84 -14.76
C TYR A 475 -9.21 -24.05 -14.06
N PRO A 476 -10.37 -24.67 -13.81
CA PRO A 476 -11.45 -24.06 -13.01
C PRO A 476 -11.05 -23.68 -11.57
N SER A 477 -9.91 -24.19 -11.08
CA SER A 477 -9.29 -23.82 -9.80
C SER A 477 -8.61 -22.44 -9.81
N ASN A 478 -8.59 -21.75 -10.96
CA ASN A 478 -7.81 -20.53 -11.24
C ASN A 478 -6.29 -20.77 -11.34
N GLU A 479 -5.86 -22.03 -11.40
CA GLU A 479 -4.48 -22.39 -11.65
C GLU A 479 -4.13 -22.20 -13.13
N ILE A 480 -2.90 -21.72 -13.37
CA ILE A 480 -2.32 -21.55 -14.69
C ILE A 480 -1.08 -22.43 -14.76
N LYS A 481 -1.04 -23.35 -15.71
CA LYS A 481 0.12 -24.19 -15.97
C LYS A 481 0.70 -23.84 -17.33
N ILE A 482 1.99 -23.56 -17.37
CA ILE A 482 2.73 -23.36 -18.63
C ILE A 482 3.73 -24.49 -18.77
N GLN A 483 3.76 -25.13 -19.94
CA GLN A 483 4.66 -26.25 -20.21
C GLN A 483 5.36 -26.05 -21.55
N TYR A 484 6.60 -26.48 -21.63
CA TYR A 484 7.43 -26.32 -22.82
C TYR A 484 7.92 -27.67 -23.31
N GLN A 485 7.53 -28.05 -24.52
CA GLN A 485 8.09 -29.21 -25.21
C GLN A 485 9.42 -28.83 -25.90
N ASP A 486 9.43 -27.67 -26.55
CA ASP A 486 10.62 -27.06 -27.17
C ASP A 486 10.75 -25.62 -26.68
N PHE A 487 11.76 -25.35 -25.84
CA PHE A 487 12.06 -24.01 -25.33
C PHE A 487 13.34 -23.46 -25.97
N ASN A 488 13.20 -22.47 -26.86
CA ASN A 488 14.33 -21.84 -27.52
C ASN A 488 14.23 -20.31 -27.41
N ASN A 489 14.65 -19.78 -26.26
CA ASN A 489 14.73 -18.35 -25.98
C ASN A 489 16.01 -17.73 -26.58
N ALA A 490 15.99 -17.45 -27.89
CA ALA A 490 17.21 -17.11 -28.64
C ALA A 490 17.06 -15.91 -29.59
N SER A 491 15.99 -15.12 -29.50
CA SER A 491 15.85 -13.87 -30.25
C SER A 491 16.84 -12.82 -29.71
N ASP A 492 17.62 -12.19 -30.59
CA ASP A 492 18.73 -11.31 -30.19
C ASP A 492 18.48 -9.81 -30.42
N GLY A 493 17.20 -9.41 -30.59
CA GLY A 493 16.72 -8.02 -30.55
C GLY A 493 17.57 -6.96 -31.26
N ASN A 494 17.10 -6.42 -32.38
CA ASN A 494 17.75 -5.24 -32.96
C ASN A 494 17.21 -3.93 -32.36
N TYR A 495 18.02 -3.29 -31.51
CA TYR A 495 17.80 -1.94 -30.96
C TYR A 495 18.67 -0.92 -31.72
N PRO A 496 18.17 -0.25 -32.78
CA PRO A 496 18.93 0.83 -33.41
C PRO A 496 19.19 1.93 -32.37
N ASN A 497 20.40 2.53 -32.35
CA ASN A 497 20.80 3.55 -31.37
C ASN A 497 19.72 4.64 -31.16
N GLY A 498 19.02 4.58 -30.03
CA GLY A 498 17.96 5.53 -29.65
C GLY A 498 16.63 5.37 -30.42
N GLY A 499 16.46 4.29 -31.17
CA GLY A 499 15.27 4.00 -31.97
C GLY A 499 14.37 2.93 -31.35
N THR A 500 13.16 2.86 -31.88
CA THR A 500 12.13 1.89 -31.50
C THR A 500 12.57 0.45 -31.88
N PRO A 501 12.55 -0.53 -30.93
CA PRO A 501 12.92 -1.91 -31.22
C PRO A 501 12.03 -2.49 -32.33
N SER A 502 12.65 -3.10 -33.33
CA SER A 502 11.91 -3.68 -34.47
C SER A 502 11.49 -5.13 -34.27
N HIS A 503 12.09 -5.84 -33.31
CA HIS A 503 11.83 -7.26 -32.96
C HIS A 503 12.00 -7.48 -31.47
N GLY A 504 11.47 -8.59 -30.95
CA GLY A 504 11.66 -9.00 -29.56
C GLY A 504 13.11 -9.40 -29.25
N CYS A 505 13.44 -9.36 -27.96
CA CYS A 505 14.79 -9.60 -27.43
C CYS A 505 14.67 -10.54 -26.24
N TYR A 506 14.73 -11.83 -26.53
CA TYR A 506 14.32 -12.88 -25.62
C TYR A 506 12.85 -12.78 -25.19
N SER A 507 12.27 -13.86 -24.73
CA SER A 507 10.89 -13.89 -24.25
C SER A 507 10.76 -13.27 -22.86
N THR A 508 9.62 -12.66 -22.58
CA THR A 508 9.14 -12.47 -21.20
C THR A 508 8.24 -13.63 -20.78
N ILE A 509 8.41 -14.14 -19.57
CA ILE A 509 7.51 -15.11 -18.93
C ILE A 509 7.06 -14.54 -17.59
N GLY A 510 5.77 -14.60 -17.31
CA GLY A 510 5.22 -14.05 -16.08
C GLY A 510 3.71 -13.79 -16.13
N ILE A 511 3.21 -13.19 -15.06
CA ILE A 511 1.81 -12.82 -14.88
C ILE A 511 1.71 -11.37 -14.40
N GLU A 512 0.66 -10.68 -14.80
CA GLU A 512 0.46 -9.26 -14.46
C GLU A 512 -1.01 -8.93 -14.20
N SER A 513 -1.26 -8.11 -13.18
CA SER A 513 -2.58 -7.62 -12.83
C SER A 513 -3.15 -6.63 -13.85
N HIS A 514 -4.46 -6.43 -13.80
CA HIS A 514 -5.18 -5.51 -14.68
C HIS A 514 -4.78 -4.02 -14.51
N LEU A 515 -4.02 -3.68 -13.46
CA LEU A 515 -3.47 -2.35 -13.22
C LEU A 515 -1.98 -2.23 -13.60
N GLY A 516 -1.29 -3.34 -13.84
CA GLY A 516 0.16 -3.36 -14.04
C GLY A 516 0.96 -2.91 -12.81
N GLU A 517 0.37 -3.00 -11.61
CA GLU A 517 0.99 -2.64 -10.33
C GLU A 517 1.42 -3.87 -9.51
N ALA A 518 0.93 -5.06 -9.88
CA ALA A 518 1.26 -6.35 -9.27
C ALA A 518 1.55 -7.37 -10.38
N GLY A 519 2.51 -8.25 -10.16
CA GLY A 519 2.93 -9.23 -11.15
C GLY A 519 4.16 -10.01 -10.71
N LEU A 520 4.35 -11.18 -11.31
CA LEU A 520 5.57 -11.98 -11.18
C LEU A 520 6.22 -12.14 -12.54
N GLN A 521 7.50 -11.76 -12.64
CA GLN A 521 8.32 -11.98 -13.82
C GLN A 521 9.28 -13.14 -13.55
N TYR A 522 9.04 -14.27 -14.20
CA TYR A 522 9.92 -15.42 -14.16
C TYR A 522 11.20 -15.19 -15.01
N THR A 523 11.05 -14.56 -16.17
CA THR A 523 12.22 -14.08 -16.94
C THR A 523 11.86 -12.89 -17.84
N PHE A 524 12.85 -12.06 -18.12
CA PHE A 524 12.84 -11.02 -19.15
C PHE A 524 14.28 -10.80 -19.61
N ASN A 525 14.52 -10.55 -20.90
CA ASN A 525 15.87 -10.36 -21.45
C ASN A 525 16.87 -11.49 -21.09
N ASN A 526 16.38 -12.71 -20.86
CA ASN A 526 17.19 -13.88 -20.47
C ASN A 526 17.99 -13.68 -19.17
N THR A 527 17.39 -12.96 -18.22
CA THR A 527 17.81 -12.85 -16.81
C THR A 527 16.79 -13.42 -15.87
#